data_AF-A0A967GWB8-F1
#
_entry.id   AF-A0A967GWB8-F1
#
_cell.length_a   1.000
_cell.length_b   1.000
_cell.length_c   1.000
_cell.angle_alpha   90.00
_cell.angle_beta   90.00
_cell.angle_gamma   90.00
#
_symmetry.space_group_name_H-M   'P 1'
#
loop_
_entity.id
_entity.type
_entity.pdbx_description
1 polymer ?
#
loop_
_entity_poly.entity_id
_entity_poly.type
_entity_poly.pdbx_seq_one_letter_code
_entity_poly.pdbx_strand_id
1 'polypeptide(L)' 'PYAIFAGFHKPHAPLRAPKAFFDMYDPAAIVLPEEPPLSEQNYNVGAWYDDARLPATEQDRREVLQAYFACVS' A
#
# COMPACT_ATOMS: atom_id res chain seq x y z
N PRO A 1 21.16 -20.04 -27.18
CA PRO A 1 19.85 -19.96 -26.47
C PRO A 1 20.03 -19.11 -25.21
N TYR A 2 19.03 -18.32 -24.82
CA TYR A 2 19.06 -17.57 -23.56
C TYR A 2 17.75 -17.77 -22.80
N ALA A 3 17.84 -17.70 -21.47
CA ALA A 3 16.71 -17.65 -20.56
C ALA A 3 16.95 -16.48 -19.59
N ILE A 4 15.93 -15.67 -19.36
CA ILE A 4 15.99 -14.50 -18.48
C ILE A 4 14.90 -14.65 -17.42
N PHE A 5 15.28 -14.42 -16.17
CA PHE A 5 14.38 -14.29 -15.04
C PHE A 5 14.55 -12.90 -14.48
N ALA A 6 13.45 -12.14 -14.41
CA ALA A 6 13.43 -10.79 -13.86
C ALA A 6 12.38 -10.72 -12.75
N GLY A 7 12.84 -10.37 -11.55
CA GLY A 7 11.97 -10.12 -10.40
C GLY A 7 11.82 -8.62 -10.17
N PHE A 8 10.59 -8.13 -10.13
CA PHE A 8 10.29 -6.74 -9.79
C PHE A 8 10.14 -6.59 -8.28
N HIS A 9 10.85 -5.62 -7.70
CA HIS A 9 10.82 -5.37 -6.26
C HIS A 9 9.56 -4.60 -5.83
N LYS A 10 9.06 -3.70 -6.67
CA LYS A 10 7.79 -3.00 -6.43
C LYS A 10 6.62 -3.96 -6.61
N PRO A 11 5.58 -3.87 -5.79
CA PRO A 11 5.21 -2.74 -4.91
C PRO A 11 5.62 -2.91 -3.43
N HIS A 12 6.70 -3.65 -3.12
CA HIS A 12 7.13 -3.80 -1.72
C HIS A 12 7.56 -2.46 -1.09
N ALA A 13 7.25 -2.31 0.19
CA ALA A 13 7.64 -1.15 0.99
C ALA A 13 9.18 -0.99 1.02
N PRO A 14 9.73 0.24 1.06
CA PRO A 14 9.03 1.52 1.09
C PRO A 14 8.40 1.89 -0.27
N LEU A 15 7.18 2.42 -0.24
CA LEU A 15 6.41 2.79 -1.43
C LEU A 15 7.00 4.05 -2.06
N ARG A 16 7.76 3.88 -3.14
CA ARG A 16 8.48 4.95 -3.85
C ARG A 16 8.41 4.67 -5.33
N ALA A 17 7.85 5.62 -6.08
CA ALA A 17 7.72 5.59 -7.53
C ALA A 17 8.08 6.96 -8.12
N PRO A 18 8.36 7.06 -9.43
CA PRO A 18 8.45 8.35 -10.11
C PRO A 18 7.18 9.19 -9.94
N LYS A 19 7.33 10.52 -9.79
CA LYS A 19 6.22 11.46 -9.56
C LYS A 19 5.07 11.31 -10.58
N ALA A 20 5.40 11.02 -11.84
CA ALA A 20 4.40 10.84 -12.90
C ALA A 20 3.34 9.79 -12.56
N PHE A 21 3.70 8.73 -11.84
CA PHE A 21 2.75 7.69 -11.43
C PHE A 21 1.91 8.10 -10.21
N PHE A 22 2.44 8.96 -9.33
CA PHE A 22 1.64 9.56 -8.26
C PHE A 22 0.58 10.49 -8.82
N ASP A 23 0.93 11.27 -9.85
CA ASP A 23 0.03 12.23 -10.49
C ASP A 23 -1.16 11.57 -11.22
N MET A 24 -1.11 10.25 -11.44
CA MET A 24 -2.22 9.46 -12.01
C MET A 24 -3.36 9.21 -11.03
N TYR A 25 -3.12 9.35 -9.72
CA TYR A 25 -4.06 8.97 -8.68
C TYR A 25 -4.31 10.14 -7.72
N ASP A 26 -5.52 10.66 -7.69
CA ASP A 26 -5.96 11.64 -6.69
C ASP A 26 -6.33 10.92 -5.37
N PRO A 27 -5.64 11.18 -4.23
CA PRO A 27 -5.95 10.56 -2.95
C PRO A 27 -7.41 10.75 -2.51
N ALA A 28 -8.02 11.90 -2.83
CA ALA A 28 -9.39 12.19 -2.45
C ALA A 28 -10.40 11.28 -3.18
N ALA A 29 -10.04 10.79 -4.38
CA ALA A 29 -10.86 9.89 -5.17
C ALA A 29 -10.68 8.39 -4.80
N ILE A 30 -9.71 8.05 -3.95
CA ILE A 30 -9.43 6.66 -3.56
C ILE A 30 -10.47 6.17 -2.54
N VAL A 31 -11.28 5.19 -2.89
CA VAL A 31 -12.22 4.55 -1.96
C VAL A 31 -11.44 3.67 -0.99
N LEU A 32 -11.62 3.90 0.31
CA LEU A 32 -11.02 3.05 1.35
C LEU A 32 -11.72 1.69 1.39
N PRO A 33 -10.98 0.59 1.60
CA PRO A 33 -11.57 -0.73 1.78
C PRO A 33 -12.43 -0.76 3.05
N GLU A 34 -13.57 -1.43 2.96
CA GLU A 34 -14.40 -1.74 4.13
C GLU A 34 -13.63 -2.68 5.05
N GLU A 35 -13.51 -2.29 6.33
CA GLU A 35 -12.90 -3.13 7.34
C GLU A 35 -14.00 -3.89 8.11
N PRO A 36 -13.84 -5.20 8.34
CA PRO A 36 -14.77 -5.93 9.19
C PRO A 36 -14.74 -5.34 10.61
N PRO A 37 -15.83 -5.42 11.38
CA PRO A 37 -15.85 -4.94 12.76
C PRO A 37 -14.80 -5.66 13.60
N LEU A 38 -14.20 -4.95 14.57
CA LEU A 38 -13.14 -5.48 15.45
C LEU A 38 -13.49 -6.83 16.10
N SER A 39 -14.77 -7.07 16.40
CA SER A 39 -15.26 -8.33 16.97
C SER A 39 -15.12 -9.54 16.03
N GLU A 40 -15.04 -9.30 14.73
CA GLU A 40 -14.88 -10.30 13.67
C GLU A 40 -13.45 -10.37 13.15
N GLN A 41 -12.58 -9.46 13.59
CA GLN A 41 -11.17 -9.41 13.27
C GLN A 41 -10.41 -10.46 14.09
N ASN A 42 -10.35 -11.69 13.60
CA ASN A 42 -9.54 -12.76 14.21
C ASN A 42 -8.07 -12.66 13.74
N TYR A 43 -7.46 -11.49 13.90
CA TYR A 43 -6.07 -11.29 13.49
C TYR A 43 -5.14 -11.84 14.57
N ASN A 44 -4.40 -12.88 14.21
CA ASN A 44 -3.11 -13.11 14.83
C ASN A 44 -2.15 -12.09 14.22
N VAL A 45 -2.26 -10.82 14.65
CA VAL A 45 -1.32 -9.75 14.28
C VAL A 45 0.04 -10.17 14.83
N GLY A 46 0.81 -10.91 14.02
CA GLY A 46 2.14 -11.35 14.40
C GLY A 46 2.97 -10.17 14.86
N ALA A 47 3.96 -10.42 15.73
CA ALA A 47 4.81 -9.41 16.38
C ALA A 47 5.67 -8.52 15.43
N TRP A 48 5.35 -8.48 14.14
CA TRP A 48 5.98 -7.69 13.08
C TRP A 48 5.29 -6.34 12.86
N TYR A 49 4.17 -6.07 13.53
CA TYR A 49 3.47 -4.79 13.48
C TYR A 49 4.05 -3.83 14.53
N ASP A 50 4.78 -2.82 14.06
CA ASP A 50 5.09 -1.62 14.83
C ASP A 50 3.95 -0.63 14.60
N ASP A 51 3.07 -0.45 15.59
CA ASP A 51 1.90 0.43 15.50
C ASP A 51 2.28 1.86 15.10
N ALA A 52 3.51 2.30 15.41
CA ALA A 52 4.01 3.61 15.02
C ALA A 52 4.19 3.77 13.49
N ARG A 53 4.15 2.67 12.73
CA ARG A 53 4.30 2.65 11.26
C ARG A 53 2.97 2.50 10.52
N LEU A 54 1.86 2.34 11.24
CA LEU A 54 0.55 2.23 10.63
C LEU A 54 0.00 3.62 10.29
N PRO A 55 -0.71 3.76 9.15
CA PRO A 55 -1.40 5.00 8.83
C PRO A 55 -2.44 5.31 9.93
N ALA A 56 -2.34 6.48 10.53
CA ALA A 56 -3.14 6.85 11.70
C ALA A 56 -4.47 7.51 11.32
N THR A 57 -4.56 8.09 10.13
CA THR A 57 -5.74 8.79 9.63
C THR A 57 -6.27 8.19 8.33
N GLU A 58 -7.53 8.48 7.98
CA GLU A 58 -8.07 8.11 6.66
C GLU A 58 -7.26 8.71 5.52
N GLN A 59 -6.72 9.92 5.70
CA GLN A 59 -5.86 10.57 4.71
C GLN A 59 -4.56 9.78 4.53
N ASP A 60 -3.89 9.39 5.62
CA ASP A 60 -2.69 8.55 5.54
C ASP A 60 -2.98 7.23 4.83
N ARG A 61 -4.14 6.61 5.10
CA ARG A 61 -4.56 5.37 4.43
C ARG A 61 -4.73 5.58 2.92
N ARG A 62 -5.35 6.69 2.50
CA ARG A 62 -5.51 7.06 1.08
C ARG A 62 -4.15 7.32 0.42
N GLU A 63 -3.23 7.98 1.11
CA GLU A 63 -1.87 8.24 0.62
C GLU A 63 -1.04 6.97 0.49
N VAL A 64 -1.16 6.02 1.42
CA VAL A 64 -0.54 4.69 1.30
C VAL A 64 -1.06 3.95 0.07
N LEU A 65 -2.38 3.98 -0.16
CA LEU A 65 -2.99 3.36 -1.34
C LEU A 65 -2.56 4.07 -2.64
N GLN A 66 -2.50 5.40 -2.65
CA GLN A 66 -1.99 6.19 -3.78
C GLN A 66 -0.55 5.77 -4.11
N ALA A 67 0.32 5.69 -3.11
CA ALA A 67 1.71 5.29 -3.28
C ALA A 67 1.85 3.83 -3.74
N TYR A 68 0.96 2.95 -3.29
CA TYR A 68 0.90 1.57 -3.75
C TYR A 68 0.50 1.49 -5.23
N PHE A 69 -0.57 2.18 -5.64
CA PHE A 69 -1.00 2.24 -7.04
C PHE A 69 0.06 2.86 -7.94
N ALA A 70 0.74 3.90 -7.47
CA ALA A 70 1.88 4.49 -8.18
C ALA A 70 3.06 3.52 -8.36
N CYS A 71 3.26 2.57 -7.45
CA CYS A 71 4.31 1.54 -7.58
C CYS A 71 3.95 0.39 -8.53
N VAL A 72 2.65 0.20 -8.82
CA VAL A 72 2.14 -0.87 -9.70
C VAL A 72 2.03 -0.41 -11.16
N SER A 73 1.91 0.90 -11.39
CA SER A 73 1.86 1.53 -12.72
C SER A 73 3.21 1.57 -13.41
#